data_AF-A0A3A0BR40-F1
#
_entry.id   AF-A0A3A0BR40-F1
#
_cell.length_a   1.000
_cell.length_b   1.000
_cell.length_c   1.000
_cell.angle_alpha   90.00
_cell.angle_beta   90.00
_cell.angle_gamma   90.00
#
_symmetry.space_group_name_H-M   'P 1'
#
loop_
_entity.id
_entity.type
_entity.pdbx_description
1 polymer ?
#
loop_
_entity_poly.entity_id
_entity_poly.type
_entity_poly.pdbx_seq_one_letter_code
_entity_poly.pdbx_strand_id
1 'polypeptide(L)'
;MMRSPQDCSGDLHPNAAEGIRLFNQRRFFEAHEELEIAWNEESGAIRDLYRGILQIAVTYLHIARGNYDGAVKVYGRSLKWMEGWGDVCRGIHVRRLREDADAAMREVVRLGKDGIGRFDASLFKPILLRPGFFA
;
A
#
# COMPACT_ATOMS: atom_id res chain seq x y z
N MET A 1 -7.53 -17.42 5.70
CA MET A 1 -8.44 -17.59 4.55
C MET A 1 -7.58 -17.63 3.29
N MET A 2 -7.65 -18.67 2.49
CA MET A 2 -6.90 -18.72 1.23
C MET A 2 -7.61 -17.80 0.23
N ARG A 3 -6.88 -16.85 -0.37
CA ARG A 3 -7.42 -15.98 -1.43
C ARG A 3 -7.61 -16.81 -2.70
N SER A 4 -8.72 -16.61 -3.39
CA SER A 4 -9.04 -17.28 -4.65
C SER A 4 -8.55 -16.43 -5.84
N PRO A 5 -8.12 -17.03 -6.96
CA PRO A 5 -7.86 -16.29 -8.20
C PRO A 5 -9.05 -15.42 -8.66
N GLN A 6 -10.28 -15.82 -8.33
CA GLN A 6 -11.50 -15.07 -8.65
C GLN A 6 -11.58 -13.73 -7.91
N ASP A 7 -10.97 -13.62 -6.73
CA ASP A 7 -10.92 -12.37 -5.95
C ASP A 7 -10.16 -11.27 -6.70
N CYS A 8 -9.30 -11.65 -7.64
CA CYS A 8 -8.49 -10.77 -8.47
C CYS A 8 -9.05 -10.54 -9.88
N SER A 9 -10.26 -11.03 -10.17
CA SER A 9 -10.96 -10.75 -11.43
C SER A 9 -11.66 -9.39 -11.39
N GLY A 10 -11.84 -8.78 -12.57
CA GLY A 10 -12.51 -7.49 -12.73
C GLY A 10 -11.62 -6.26 -12.57
N ASP A 11 -12.25 -5.10 -12.65
CA ASP A 11 -11.60 -3.80 -12.65
C ASP A 11 -11.37 -3.29 -11.23
N LEU A 12 -10.45 -2.33 -11.09
CA LEU A 12 -10.26 -1.61 -9.84
C LEU A 12 -11.48 -0.75 -9.54
N HIS A 13 -11.79 -0.62 -8.26
CA HIS A 13 -12.71 0.42 -7.81
C HIS A 13 -12.16 1.80 -8.24
N PRO A 14 -12.98 2.74 -8.73
CA PRO A 14 -12.52 4.06 -9.17
C PRO A 14 -11.67 4.78 -8.10
N ASN A 15 -12.13 4.80 -6.84
CA ASN A 15 -11.36 5.39 -5.74
C ASN A 15 -10.09 4.59 -5.39
N ALA A 16 -10.04 3.27 -5.64
CA ALA A 16 -8.80 2.53 -5.47
C ALA A 16 -7.77 2.93 -6.55
N ALA A 17 -8.22 3.10 -7.79
CA ALA A 17 -7.35 3.59 -8.87
C ALA A 17 -6.84 5.02 -8.57
N GLU A 18 -7.72 5.91 -8.10
CA GLU A 18 -7.36 7.27 -7.71
C GLU A 18 -6.40 7.29 -6.50
N GLY A 19 -6.69 6.50 -5.47
CA GLY A 19 -5.81 6.37 -4.31
C GLY A 19 -4.43 5.84 -4.67
N ILE A 20 -4.33 4.90 -5.62
CA ILE A 20 -3.03 4.44 -6.16
C ILE A 20 -2.32 5.56 -6.93
N ARG A 21 -3.05 6.34 -7.73
CA ARG A 21 -2.48 7.51 -8.44
C ARG A 21 -1.91 8.52 -7.45
N LEU A 22 -2.62 8.83 -6.38
CA LEU A 22 -2.19 9.73 -5.30
C LEU A 22 -1.01 9.16 -4.50
N PHE A 23 -1.03 7.87 -4.20
CA PHE A 23 0.10 7.17 -3.57
C PHE A 23 1.37 7.34 -4.38
N ASN A 24 1.29 7.16 -5.70
CA ASN A 24 2.41 7.31 -6.62
C ASN A 24 2.93 8.75 -6.71
N GLN A 25 2.10 9.73 -6.35
CA GLN A 25 2.48 11.14 -6.19
C GLN A 25 2.96 11.48 -4.78
N ARG A 26 3.10 10.48 -3.89
CA ARG A 26 3.48 10.64 -2.48
C ARG A 26 2.49 11.47 -1.66
N ARG A 27 1.25 11.61 -2.14
CA ARG A 27 0.13 12.24 -1.44
C ARG A 27 -0.55 11.20 -0.55
N PHE A 28 0.19 10.73 0.45
CA PHE A 28 -0.17 9.52 1.20
C PHE A 28 -1.43 9.67 2.05
N PHE A 29 -1.73 10.88 2.52
CA PHE A 29 -2.96 11.13 3.27
C PHE A 29 -4.19 11.03 2.36
N GLU A 30 -4.17 11.71 1.22
CA GLU A 30 -5.28 11.67 0.25
C GLU A 30 -5.41 10.30 -0.40
N ALA A 31 -4.30 9.60 -0.64
CA ALA A 31 -4.32 8.20 -1.07
C ALA A 31 -5.06 7.30 -0.07
N HIS A 32 -4.83 7.51 1.24
CA HIS A 32 -5.53 6.80 2.30
C HIS A 32 -7.03 7.06 2.25
N GLU A 33 -7.46 8.32 2.09
CA GLU A 33 -8.88 8.68 2.06
C GLU A 33 -9.60 8.00 0.88
N GLU A 34 -9.02 8.04 -0.31
CA GLU A 34 -9.60 7.41 -1.50
C GLU A 34 -9.66 5.88 -1.41
N LEU A 35 -8.60 5.26 -0.89
CA LEU A 35 -8.60 3.80 -0.68
C LEU A 35 -9.55 3.36 0.45
N GLU A 36 -9.82 4.22 1.43
CA GLU A 36 -10.80 3.94 2.48
C GLU A 36 -12.23 3.93 1.91
N ILE A 37 -12.56 4.85 0.99
CA ILE A 37 -13.84 4.82 0.25
C ILE A 37 -13.98 3.48 -0.48
N ALA A 38 -12.98 3.11 -1.29
CA ALA A 38 -12.99 1.84 -2.02
C ALA A 38 -13.09 0.61 -1.09
N TRP A 39 -12.39 0.63 0.05
CA TRP A 39 -12.46 -0.45 1.03
C TRP A 39 -13.86 -0.58 1.65
N ASN A 40 -14.55 0.53 1.90
CA ASN A 40 -15.88 0.53 2.50
C ASN A 40 -16.97 0.09 1.53
N GLU A 41 -16.88 0.51 0.27
CA GLU A 41 -17.88 0.22 -0.77
C GLU A 41 -17.73 -1.18 -1.39
N GLU A 42 -16.52 -1.74 -1.39
CA GLU A 42 -16.28 -3.07 -1.95
C GLU A 42 -16.78 -4.19 -1.02
N SER A 43 -17.50 -5.15 -1.61
CA SER A 43 -18.05 -6.30 -0.89
C SER A 43 -17.22 -7.57 -1.05
N GLY A 44 -16.44 -7.66 -2.13
CA GLY A 44 -15.56 -8.80 -2.41
C GLY A 44 -14.31 -8.83 -1.55
N ALA A 45 -13.61 -9.97 -1.57
CA ALA A 45 -12.38 -10.18 -0.79
C ALA A 45 -11.26 -9.17 -1.14
N ILE A 46 -11.27 -8.60 -2.35
CA ILE A 46 -10.31 -7.56 -2.81
C ILE A 46 -10.28 -6.33 -1.90
N ARG A 47 -11.36 -6.04 -1.15
CA ARG A 47 -11.40 -4.95 -0.18
C ARG A 47 -10.26 -5.02 0.84
N ASP A 48 -9.81 -6.23 1.16
CA ASP A 48 -8.68 -6.43 2.06
C ASP A 48 -7.35 -5.97 1.43
N LEU A 49 -7.19 -6.11 0.11
CA LEU A 49 -6.02 -5.56 -0.58
C LEU A 49 -6.03 -4.02 -0.49
N TYR A 50 -7.19 -3.37 -0.69
CA TYR A 50 -7.31 -1.91 -0.53
C TYR A 50 -6.96 -1.49 0.91
N ARG A 51 -7.41 -2.26 1.90
CA ARG A 51 -7.05 -2.06 3.30
C ARG A 51 -5.54 -2.21 3.56
N GLY A 52 -4.87 -3.13 2.87
CA GLY A 52 -3.42 -3.27 2.93
C GLY A 52 -2.70 -2.06 2.33
N ILE A 53 -3.12 -1.63 1.13
CA ILE A 53 -2.51 -0.49 0.42
C ILE A 53 -2.69 0.81 1.22
N LEU A 54 -3.89 1.08 1.74
CA LEU A 54 -4.12 2.30 2.53
C LEU A 54 -3.28 2.31 3.81
N GLN A 55 -3.08 1.15 4.45
CA GLN A 55 -2.22 1.08 5.62
C GLN A 55 -0.74 1.30 5.26
N ILE A 56 -0.28 0.83 4.08
CA ILE A 56 1.05 1.17 3.58
C ILE A 56 1.16 2.69 3.31
N ALA A 57 0.12 3.32 2.77
CA ALA A 57 0.09 4.78 2.59
C ALA A 57 0.27 5.49 3.95
N VAL A 58 -0.49 5.09 4.98
CA VAL A 58 -0.36 5.63 6.34
C VAL A 58 1.01 5.35 6.95
N THR A 59 1.60 4.16 6.71
CA THR A 59 3.00 3.88 7.09
C THR A 59 3.94 4.89 6.47
N TYR A 60 3.84 5.14 5.16
CA TYR A 60 4.72 6.08 4.47
C TYR A 60 4.49 7.53 4.92
N LEU A 61 3.26 7.90 5.25
CA LEU A 61 2.94 9.17 5.89
C LEU A 61 3.64 9.33 7.25
N HIS A 62 3.66 8.28 8.07
CA HIS A 62 4.39 8.29 9.34
C HIS A 62 5.90 8.43 9.12
N ILE A 63 6.47 7.72 8.16
CA ILE A 63 7.90 7.84 7.81
C ILE A 63 8.21 9.28 7.37
N ALA A 64 7.42 9.85 6.48
CA ALA A 64 7.58 11.22 5.99
C ALA A 64 7.49 12.28 7.10
N ARG A 65 6.76 11.98 8.18
CA ARG A 65 6.64 12.83 9.38
C ARG A 65 7.67 12.52 10.47
N GLY A 66 8.62 11.61 10.21
CA GLY A 66 9.61 11.17 11.19
C GLY A 66 9.02 10.41 12.39
N ASN A 67 7.81 9.87 12.26
CA ASN A 67 7.13 9.15 13.31
C ASN A 67 7.45 7.64 13.22
N TYR A 68 8.55 7.24 13.86
CA TYR A 68 9.03 5.85 13.89
C TYR A 68 7.99 4.88 14.47
N ASP A 69 7.47 5.17 15.66
CA ASP A 69 6.55 4.27 16.37
C ASP A 69 5.25 4.05 15.57
N GLY A 70 4.75 5.12 14.93
CA GLY A 70 3.62 5.06 14.02
C GLY A 70 3.90 4.22 12.77
N ALA A 71 5.05 4.44 12.13
CA ALA A 71 5.45 3.70 10.93
C ALA A 71 5.54 2.19 11.20
N VAL A 72 6.27 1.78 12.25
CA VAL A 72 6.44 0.36 12.61
C VAL A 72 5.09 -0.28 12.96
N LYS A 73 4.27 0.41 13.77
CA LYS A 73 2.97 -0.12 14.22
C LYS A 73 1.99 -0.32 13.06
N VAL A 74 1.87 0.64 12.15
CA VAL A 74 0.91 0.55 11.05
C VAL A 74 1.39 -0.45 9.99
N TYR A 75 2.70 -0.52 9.72
CA TYR A 75 3.25 -1.52 8.83
C TYR A 75 3.02 -2.95 9.35
N GLY A 76 3.25 -3.21 10.63
CA GLY A 76 2.95 -4.53 11.21
C GLY A 76 1.47 -4.93 11.04
N ARG A 77 0.55 -3.96 11.05
CA ARG A 77 -0.88 -4.20 10.80
C ARG A 77 -1.19 -4.42 9.33
N SER A 78 -0.46 -3.80 8.40
CA SER A 78 -0.70 -3.95 6.96
C SER A 78 -0.36 -5.34 6.45
N LEU A 79 0.66 -5.99 7.05
CA LEU A 79 1.15 -7.30 6.59
C LEU A 79 0.05 -8.35 6.46
N LYS A 80 -0.85 -8.45 7.44
CA LYS A 80 -1.95 -9.44 7.41
C LYS A 80 -2.94 -9.24 6.25
N TRP A 81 -3.05 -8.01 5.74
CA TRP A 81 -3.93 -7.68 4.62
C TRP A 81 -3.25 -7.89 3.27
N MET A 82 -1.92 -7.83 3.25
CA MET A 82 -1.09 -8.09 2.07
C MET A 82 -0.75 -9.57 1.87
N GLU A 83 -1.07 -10.42 2.86
CA GLU A 83 -0.82 -11.85 2.82
C GLU A 83 -1.83 -12.61 1.95
N GLY A 84 -1.35 -13.68 1.31
CA GLY A 84 -2.19 -14.62 0.55
C GLY A 84 -2.60 -14.16 -0.86
N TRP A 85 -2.30 -12.92 -1.25
CA TRP A 85 -2.48 -12.45 -2.62
C TRP A 85 -1.41 -13.02 -3.56
N GLY A 86 -1.81 -13.30 -4.81
CA GLY A 86 -0.86 -13.61 -5.88
C GLY A 86 0.00 -12.40 -6.26
N ASP A 87 0.99 -12.63 -7.14
CA ASP A 87 1.93 -11.59 -7.56
C ASP A 87 1.27 -10.34 -8.15
N VAL A 88 0.15 -10.54 -8.84
CA VAL A 88 -0.65 -9.47 -9.42
C VAL A 88 -2.14 -9.72 -9.16
N CYS A 89 -2.87 -8.68 -8.76
CA CYS A 89 -4.30 -8.73 -8.51
C CYS A 89 -4.99 -7.49 -9.08
N ARG A 90 -6.01 -7.65 -9.94
CA ARG A 90 -6.69 -6.54 -10.65
C ARG A 90 -5.71 -5.51 -11.24
N GLY A 91 -4.65 -6.00 -11.88
CA GLY A 91 -3.60 -5.16 -12.47
C GLY A 91 -2.53 -4.63 -11.50
N ILE A 92 -2.74 -4.66 -10.18
CA ILE A 92 -1.78 -4.19 -9.17
C ILE A 92 -0.66 -5.22 -8.98
N HIS A 93 0.61 -4.83 -9.15
CA HIS A 93 1.75 -5.67 -8.82
C HIS A 93 1.97 -5.79 -7.30
N VAL A 94 1.15 -6.62 -6.65
CA VAL A 94 1.11 -6.79 -5.19
C VAL A 94 2.44 -7.26 -4.61
N ARG A 95 3.12 -8.21 -5.27
CA ARG A 95 4.44 -8.66 -4.80
C ARG A 95 5.46 -7.52 -4.76
N ARG A 96 5.48 -6.66 -5.79
CA ARG A 96 6.38 -5.51 -5.85
C ARG A 96 6.09 -4.49 -4.76
N LEU A 97 4.82 -4.15 -4.55
CA LEU A 97 4.43 -3.28 -3.45
C LEU A 97 4.89 -3.82 -2.08
N ARG A 98 4.76 -5.13 -1.85
CA ARG A 98 5.25 -5.77 -0.61
C ARG A 98 6.76 -5.62 -0.47
N GLU A 99 7.51 -5.97 -1.50
CA GLU A 99 8.98 -5.87 -1.52
C GLU A 99 9.47 -4.43 -1.26
N ASP A 100 8.81 -3.45 -1.87
CA ASP A 100 9.14 -2.03 -1.72
C ASP A 100 8.82 -1.53 -0.30
N ALA A 101 7.66 -1.91 0.25
CA ALA A 101 7.28 -1.57 1.62
C ALA A 101 8.23 -2.22 2.65
N ASP A 102 8.65 -3.46 2.41
CA ASP A 102 9.62 -4.17 3.25
C ASP A 102 11.01 -3.51 3.19
N ALA A 103 11.42 -3.03 2.01
CA ALA A 103 12.67 -2.29 1.86
C ALA A 103 12.64 -0.95 2.60
N ALA A 104 11.55 -0.19 2.48
CA ALA A 104 11.36 1.05 3.22
C ALA A 104 11.36 0.80 4.74
N MET A 105 10.65 -0.22 5.22
CA MET A 105 10.62 -0.51 6.66
C MET A 105 11.95 -1.00 7.19
N ARG A 106 12.72 -1.79 6.42
CA ARG A 106 14.09 -2.16 6.82
C ARG A 106 14.97 -0.94 7.03
N GLU A 107 14.85 0.08 6.18
CA GLU A 107 15.59 1.33 6.35
C GLU A 107 15.14 2.11 7.59
N VAL A 108 13.82 2.19 7.83
CA VAL A 108 13.28 2.79 9.06
C VAL A 108 13.86 2.13 10.30
N VAL A 109 13.85 0.79 10.34
CA VAL A 109 14.41 0.00 11.46
C VAL A 109 15.91 0.22 11.60
N ARG A 110 16.67 0.25 10.49
CA ARG A 110 18.12 0.50 10.49
C ARG A 110 18.46 1.88 11.04
N LEU A 111 17.68 2.90 10.68
CA LEU A 111 17.87 4.27 11.16
C LEU A 111 17.47 4.41 12.63
N GLY A 112 16.48 3.63 13.08
CA GLY A 112 15.93 3.71 14.42
C GLY A 112 15.16 5.01 14.68
N LYS A 113 14.64 5.14 15.90
CA LYS A 113 13.80 6.28 16.31
C LYS A 113 14.48 7.63 16.14
N ASP A 114 15.76 7.71 16.48
CA ASP A 114 16.53 8.97 16.42
C ASP A 114 17.07 9.27 15.01
N GLY A 115 17.04 8.30 14.10
CA GLY A 115 17.59 8.42 12.76
C GLY A 115 16.57 8.59 11.65
N ILE A 116 15.28 8.32 11.90
CA ILE A 116 14.23 8.30 10.87
C ILE A 116 14.10 9.62 10.09
N GLY A 117 14.48 10.76 10.68
CA GLY A 117 14.52 12.05 9.99
C GLY A 117 15.50 12.10 8.80
N ARG A 118 16.42 11.12 8.70
CA ARG A 118 17.37 10.94 7.58
C ARG A 118 16.91 9.90 6.56
N PHE A 119 15.66 9.45 6.63
CA PHE A 119 15.11 8.45 5.72
C PHE A 119 15.28 8.87 4.26
N ASP A 120 15.82 7.98 3.43
CA ASP A 120 15.94 8.21 1.99
C ASP A 120 14.57 8.06 1.32
N ALA A 121 13.94 9.18 0.99
CA ALA A 121 12.66 9.22 0.31
C ALA A 121 12.69 8.55 -1.09
N SER A 122 13.86 8.22 -1.66
CA SER A 122 13.94 7.41 -2.90
C SER A 122 13.37 5.99 -2.74
N LEU A 123 13.24 5.51 -1.49
CA LEU A 123 12.62 4.23 -1.14
C LEU A 123 11.10 4.25 -1.19
N PHE A 124 10.46 5.42 -1.28
CA PHE A 124 9.04 5.51 -1.62
C PHE A 124 8.84 5.24 -3.12
N LYS A 125 8.78 3.95 -3.47
CA LYS A 125 8.53 3.48 -4.83
C LYS A 125 7.04 3.57 -5.20
N PRO A 126 6.72 3.85 -6.46
CA PRO A 126 5.34 3.84 -6.93
C PRO A 126 4.79 2.40 -6.98
N ILE A 127 3.49 2.25 -6.72
CA ILE A 127 2.73 1.05 -7.01
C ILE A 127 2.67 0.88 -8.54
N LEU A 128 3.20 -0.25 -9.02
CA LEU A 128 3.16 -0.59 -10.43
C LEU A 128 1.81 -1.21 -10.79
N LEU A 129 1.24 -0.76 -11.91
CA LEU A 129 0.05 -1.32 -12.54
C LEU A 129 0.44 -1.99 -13.86
N ARG A 130 -0.19 -3.12 -14.20
CA ARG A 130 -0.05 -3.70 -15.55
C ARG A 130 -0.52 -2.68 -16.59
N PRO A 131 0.20 -2.52 -17.73
CA PRO A 131 -0.29 -1.74 -18.86
C PRO A 131 -1.64 -2.28 -19.34
N GLY A 132 -2.61 -1.40 -19.62
CA GLY A 132 -3.88 -1.77 -20.25
C GLY A 132 -5.16 -1.64 -19.41
N PHE A 133 -5.12 -0.99 -18.24
CA PHE A 133 -6.30 -0.65 -17.42
C PHE A 133 -6.70 0.83 -17.51
N PHE A 134 -6.48 1.44 -18.67
CA PHE A 134 -7.13 2.68 -19.08
C PHE A 134 -7.51 2.51 -20.55
N ALA A 135 -8.77 2.17 -20.77
CA ALA A 135 -9.45 2.41 -22.04
C ALA A 135 -10.49 3.50 -21.78
#